data_AF-A0A7Y2EMR4-F1
#
_entry.id   AF-A0A7Y2EMR4-F1
#
_cell.length_a   1.000
_cell.length_b   1.000
_cell.length_c   1.000
_cell.angle_alpha   90.00
_cell.angle_beta   90.00
_cell.angle_gamma   90.00
#
_symmetry.space_group_name_H-M   'P 1'
#
loop_
_entity.id
_entity.type
_entity.pdbx_description
1 polymer ?
#
loop_
_entity_poly.entity_id
_entity_poly.type
_entity_poly.pdbx_seq_one_letter_code
_entity_poly.pdbx_strand_id
1 'polypeptide(L)'
;PQAESYSAWLPRASITYHYSEDISVFLSAQRGYRAGGTYVQSTILDGIPVTLQDSYDPEYLTNFELGLRTYYPDHALTINGSVFYSTLEDQQISLPGPTGNSLDVFTANVGETEIYGLEVSSSYAATDSLNIYATLGLLHAEFTEFPFATQVPDSQFFTLNGNEPELAPGITFSIGMSYKHASGAFADVNVSYIDGAETGVENLREEDLVNPEIPGSFVDLGIDPALAEGLDETADSRTNVNLRLGYEHENFKLALFGTNIFDDDTPLSQGFARVTAANGGLNFFSEPFFKVQQPRTLGIQVDFSL
;
A
#
# COMPACT_ATOMS: atom_id res chain seq x y z
N PRO A 1 -9.93 20.79 -22.43
CA PRO A 1 -10.39 20.63 -21.04
C PRO A 1 -11.79 21.24 -20.84
N GLN A 2 -12.81 20.41 -20.60
CA GLN A 2 -14.04 20.91 -20.01
C GLN A 2 -13.75 21.29 -18.56
N ALA A 3 -14.25 22.43 -18.11
CA ALA A 3 -14.16 22.81 -16.70
C ALA A 3 -15.26 22.05 -15.95
N GLU A 4 -14.90 20.92 -15.35
CA GLU A 4 -15.74 20.21 -14.38
C GLU A 4 -15.72 20.99 -13.05
N SER A 5 -16.88 21.11 -12.39
CA SER A 5 -16.99 21.75 -11.08
C SER A 5 -17.66 20.82 -10.09
N TYR A 6 -16.94 20.49 -9.01
CA TYR A 6 -17.43 19.60 -7.97
C TYR A 6 -17.62 20.34 -6.65
N SER A 7 -18.59 19.90 -5.86
CA SER A 7 -18.83 20.38 -4.49
C SER A 7 -18.87 19.19 -3.55
N ALA A 8 -17.97 19.16 -2.58
CA ALA A 8 -17.89 18.09 -1.57
C ALA A 8 -18.34 18.59 -0.19
N TRP A 9 -19.23 17.85 0.46
CA TRP A 9 -19.57 18.06 1.88
C TRP A 9 -18.70 17.15 2.75
N LEU A 10 -17.87 17.75 3.60
CA LEU A 10 -16.82 17.06 4.38
C LEU A 10 -17.07 17.20 5.89
N PRO A 11 -18.08 16.51 6.45
CA PRO A 11 -18.33 16.56 7.88
C PRO A 11 -17.19 15.90 8.65
N ARG A 12 -16.93 16.43 9.85
CA ARG A 12 -16.03 15.84 10.84
C ARG A 12 -16.62 16.02 12.22
N ALA A 13 -16.69 14.92 12.98
CA ALA A 13 -17.05 14.92 14.38
C ALA A 13 -16.07 14.04 15.16
N SER A 14 -15.74 14.46 16.38
CA SER A 14 -14.96 13.64 17.30
C SER A 14 -15.36 13.93 18.74
N ILE A 15 -15.40 12.87 19.54
CA ILE A 15 -15.64 12.92 20.98
C ILE A 15 -14.44 12.26 21.64
N THR A 16 -13.86 12.93 22.62
CA THR A 16 -12.79 12.37 23.45
C THR A 16 -13.26 12.33 24.90
N TYR A 17 -13.15 11.16 25.52
CA TYR A 17 -13.39 10.97 26.94
C TYR A 17 -12.06 10.78 27.66
N HIS A 18 -11.75 11.70 28.57
CA HIS A 18 -10.60 11.61 29.44
C HIS A 18 -10.98 10.82 30.70
N TYR A 19 -10.54 9.58 30.79
CA TYR A 19 -10.71 8.77 32.00
C TYR A 19 -9.81 9.29 33.13
N SER A 20 -8.61 9.76 32.78
CA SER A 20 -7.66 10.45 33.67
C SER A 20 -6.79 11.43 32.86
N GLU A 21 -5.79 12.03 33.50
CA GLU A 21 -4.79 12.86 32.81
C GLU A 21 -3.94 12.05 31.80
N ASP A 22 -3.76 10.76 32.04
CA ASP A 22 -2.88 9.89 31.25
C ASP A 22 -3.62 8.92 30.31
N ILE A 23 -4.93 8.77 30.47
CA ILE A 23 -5.75 7.79 29.71
C ILE A 23 -6.94 8.49 29.08
N SER A 24 -7.05 8.38 27.75
CA SER A 24 -8.20 8.88 26.99
C SER A 24 -8.63 7.90 25.91
N VAL A 25 -9.93 7.91 25.64
CA VAL A 25 -10.55 7.17 24.53
C VAL A 25 -11.19 8.20 23.62
N PHE A 26 -11.04 8.05 22.32
CA PHE A 26 -11.70 8.90 21.33
C PHE A 26 -12.49 8.09 20.34
N LEU A 27 -13.59 8.68 19.88
CA LEU A 27 -14.38 8.22 18.76
C LEU A 27 -14.40 9.35 17.73
N SER A 28 -14.19 9.04 16.45
CA SER A 28 -14.30 10.01 15.37
C SER A 28 -15.01 9.44 14.15
N ALA A 29 -15.69 10.34 13.43
CA ALA A 29 -16.24 10.11 12.11
C ALA A 29 -15.85 11.29 11.22
N GLN A 30 -15.32 11.01 10.03
CA GLN A 30 -14.85 12.04 9.10
C GLN A 30 -15.05 11.62 7.65
N ARG A 31 -15.31 12.60 6.78
CA ARG A 31 -15.30 12.40 5.33
C ARG A 31 -14.15 13.17 4.69
N GLY A 32 -13.39 12.50 3.84
CA GLY A 32 -12.38 13.05 2.94
C GLY A 32 -12.81 12.88 1.48
N TYR A 33 -12.07 13.49 0.57
CA TYR A 33 -12.27 13.27 -0.86
C TYR A 33 -10.97 13.48 -1.63
N ARG A 34 -10.87 12.85 -2.79
CA ARG A 34 -9.90 13.15 -3.84
C ARG A 34 -10.68 13.73 -5.00
N ALA A 35 -10.31 14.93 -5.44
CA ALA A 35 -11.04 15.64 -6.49
C ALA A 35 -11.06 14.82 -7.80
N GLY A 36 -12.16 14.95 -8.54
CA GLY A 36 -12.25 14.46 -9.90
C GLY A 36 -11.32 15.23 -10.83
N GLY A 37 -11.21 14.77 -12.07
CA GLY A 37 -10.29 15.35 -13.03
C GLY A 37 -10.62 14.96 -14.46
N THR A 38 -9.65 15.19 -15.33
CA THR A 38 -9.74 14.84 -16.74
C THR A 38 -8.41 14.22 -17.13
N TYR A 39 -8.44 13.05 -17.75
CA TYR A 39 -7.24 12.53 -18.40
C TYR A 39 -7.24 12.96 -19.87
N VAL A 40 -6.05 13.24 -20.39
CA VAL A 40 -5.84 13.52 -21.81
C VAL A 40 -4.70 12.65 -22.27
N GLN A 41 -4.99 11.74 -23.18
CA GLN A 41 -4.02 10.80 -23.72
C GLN A 41 -3.97 10.94 -25.24
N SER A 42 -2.75 11.07 -25.77
CA SER A 42 -2.53 11.00 -27.22
C SER A 42 -1.95 9.63 -27.54
N THR A 43 -2.64 8.88 -28.39
CA THR A 43 -2.25 7.52 -28.78
C THR A 43 -2.41 7.33 -30.29
N ILE A 44 -2.03 6.17 -30.81
CA ILE A 44 -2.20 5.81 -32.22
C ILE A 44 -3.14 4.61 -32.29
N LEU A 45 -4.31 4.80 -32.88
CA LEU A 45 -5.30 3.74 -33.12
C LEU A 45 -5.35 3.47 -34.64
N ASP A 46 -5.07 2.23 -35.05
CA ASP A 46 -5.01 1.82 -36.47
C ASP A 46 -4.11 2.71 -37.35
N GLY A 47 -2.97 3.14 -36.81
CA GLY A 47 -2.02 4.01 -37.52
C GLY A 47 -2.43 5.48 -37.59
N ILE A 48 -3.51 5.88 -36.94
CA ILE A 48 -4.03 7.25 -36.90
C ILE A 48 -3.79 7.85 -35.50
N PRO A 49 -3.13 9.03 -35.39
CA PRO A 49 -3.04 9.75 -34.13
C PRO A 49 -4.43 10.16 -33.64
N VAL A 50 -4.79 9.74 -32.43
CA VAL A 50 -6.04 10.09 -31.76
C VAL A 50 -5.74 10.67 -30.37
N THR A 51 -6.58 11.59 -29.92
CA THR A 51 -6.56 12.11 -28.55
C THR A 51 -7.80 11.61 -27.85
N LEU A 52 -7.62 10.75 -26.85
CA LEU A 52 -8.67 10.35 -25.91
C LEU A 52 -8.69 11.36 -24.76
N GLN A 53 -9.86 11.88 -24.47
CA GLN A 53 -10.07 12.77 -23.33
C GLN A 53 -11.39 12.37 -22.68
N ASP A 54 -11.34 12.09 -21.38
CA ASP A 54 -12.53 11.86 -20.57
C ASP A 54 -12.34 12.44 -19.17
N SER A 55 -13.46 12.68 -18.48
CA SER A 55 -13.47 13.08 -17.08
C SER A 55 -13.69 11.89 -16.15
N TYR A 56 -13.26 12.04 -14.90
CA TYR A 56 -13.52 11.11 -13.82
C TYR A 56 -13.97 11.90 -12.59
N ASP A 57 -14.88 11.32 -11.84
CA ASP A 57 -15.55 11.92 -10.71
C ASP A 57 -14.67 11.94 -9.45
N PRO A 58 -15.00 12.77 -8.45
CA PRO A 58 -14.33 12.73 -7.15
C PRO A 58 -14.53 11.39 -6.44
N GLU A 59 -13.48 10.90 -5.79
CA GLU A 59 -13.53 9.77 -4.86
C GLU A 59 -13.77 10.30 -3.44
N TYR A 60 -14.52 9.55 -2.63
CA TYR A 60 -14.82 9.91 -1.24
C TYR A 60 -14.34 8.84 -0.27
N LEU A 61 -13.79 9.27 0.86
CA LEU A 61 -13.42 8.39 1.97
C LEU A 61 -14.28 8.73 3.18
N THR A 62 -15.04 7.77 3.70
CA THR A 62 -15.73 7.90 4.99
C THR A 62 -15.02 7.01 6.01
N ASN A 63 -14.50 7.58 7.09
CA ASN A 63 -13.77 6.85 8.13
C ASN A 63 -14.44 6.99 9.50
N PHE A 64 -14.57 5.86 10.19
CA PHE A 64 -14.94 5.75 11.60
C PHE A 64 -13.76 5.16 12.37
N GLU A 65 -13.39 5.80 13.48
CA GLU A 65 -12.23 5.36 14.28
C GLU A 65 -12.55 5.43 15.77
N LEU A 66 -12.24 4.35 16.48
CA LEU A 66 -12.24 4.26 17.93
C LEU A 66 -10.81 4.05 18.39
N GLY A 67 -10.24 5.02 19.10
CA GLY A 67 -8.85 4.96 19.54
C GLY A 67 -8.68 5.15 21.05
N LEU A 68 -7.57 4.62 21.52
CA LEU A 68 -7.11 4.62 22.90
C LEU A 68 -5.72 5.27 22.95
N ARG A 69 -5.56 6.21 23.88
CA ARG A 69 -4.25 6.78 24.22
C ARG A 69 -3.99 6.55 25.70
N THR A 70 -2.87 5.90 26.01
CA THR A 70 -2.49 5.63 27.40
C THR A 70 -1.04 5.97 27.68
N TYR A 71 -0.81 6.49 28.87
CA TYR A 71 0.49 6.54 29.52
C TYR A 71 0.34 5.97 30.93
N TYR A 72 1.27 5.12 31.34
CA TYR A 72 1.34 4.54 32.69
C TYR A 72 2.64 5.03 33.35
N PRO A 73 2.60 6.17 34.06
CA PRO A 73 3.80 6.80 34.63
C PRO A 73 4.60 5.87 35.54
N ASP A 74 3.90 5.10 36.39
CA ASP A 74 4.50 4.15 37.34
C ASP A 74 5.26 3.00 36.68
N HIS A 75 5.04 2.81 35.37
CA HIS A 75 5.65 1.76 34.57
C HIS A 75 6.43 2.30 33.38
N ALA A 76 6.54 3.63 33.23
CA ALA A 76 7.15 4.30 32.08
C ALA A 76 6.74 3.67 30.73
N LEU A 77 5.45 3.36 30.62
CA LEU A 77 4.87 2.59 29.51
C LEU A 77 3.80 3.42 28.82
N THR A 78 3.92 3.54 27.51
CA THR A 78 2.89 4.10 26.62
C THR A 78 2.33 2.97 25.78
N ILE A 79 1.00 2.87 25.72
CA ILE A 79 0.30 1.99 24.77
C ILE A 79 -0.78 2.82 24.10
N ASN A 80 -0.73 2.90 22.78
CA ASN A 80 -1.79 3.51 22.00
C ASN A 80 -2.31 2.47 21.01
N GLY A 81 -3.56 2.61 20.63
CA GLY A 81 -4.09 1.85 19.53
C GLY A 81 -5.41 2.38 19.04
N SER A 82 -5.81 1.94 17.87
CA SER A 82 -7.09 2.28 17.27
C SER A 82 -7.63 1.10 16.49
N VAL A 83 -8.95 1.04 16.40
CA VAL A 83 -9.66 0.26 15.40
C VAL A 83 -10.38 1.22 14.48
N PHE A 84 -10.35 0.93 13.19
CA PHE A 84 -10.95 1.79 12.18
C PHE A 84 -11.74 0.98 11.17
N TYR A 85 -12.73 1.64 10.58
CA TYR A 85 -13.52 1.15 9.46
C TYR A 85 -13.71 2.31 8.49
N SER A 86 -13.33 2.08 7.24
CA SER A 86 -13.30 3.04 6.16
C SER A 86 -13.98 2.48 4.93
N THR A 87 -14.72 3.34 4.24
CA THR A 87 -15.30 3.05 2.93
C THR A 87 -14.78 4.07 1.93
N LEU A 88 -14.18 3.61 0.85
CA LEU A 88 -13.83 4.39 -0.34
C LEU A 88 -14.95 4.23 -1.36
N GLU A 89 -15.63 5.32 -1.69
CA GLU A 89 -16.68 5.40 -2.70
C GLU A 89 -16.13 6.09 -3.96
N ASP A 90 -16.53 5.60 -5.13
CA ASP A 90 -16.08 6.09 -6.44
C ASP A 90 -14.54 6.10 -6.56
N GLN A 91 -13.88 5.03 -6.11
CA GLN A 91 -12.43 4.95 -6.04
C GLN A 91 -11.77 5.17 -7.40
N GLN A 92 -10.86 6.14 -7.51
CA GLN A 92 -10.15 6.42 -8.76
C GLN A 92 -8.96 5.46 -8.92
N ILE A 93 -9.01 4.58 -9.91
CA ILE A 93 -7.92 3.66 -10.27
C ILE A 93 -7.44 3.93 -11.69
N SER A 94 -6.16 3.66 -11.95
CA SER A 94 -5.57 3.73 -13.29
C SER A 94 -5.70 2.37 -13.98
N LEU A 95 -6.37 2.34 -15.14
CA LEU A 95 -6.59 1.16 -15.94
C LEU A 95 -5.88 1.28 -17.30
N PRO A 96 -5.46 0.16 -17.93
CA PRO A 96 -4.91 0.19 -19.28
C PRO A 96 -5.90 0.74 -20.31
N GLY A 97 -5.45 1.63 -21.17
CA GLY A 97 -6.23 2.26 -22.23
C GLY A 97 -6.58 1.33 -23.39
N PRO A 98 -7.51 1.75 -24.27
CA PRO A 98 -8.12 0.90 -25.30
C PRO A 98 -7.14 0.44 -26.39
N THR A 99 -5.92 0.98 -26.46
CA THR A 99 -4.89 0.50 -27.40
C THR A 99 -4.14 -0.73 -26.91
N GLY A 100 -4.33 -1.14 -25.65
CA GLY A 100 -3.66 -2.30 -25.06
C GLY A 100 -2.15 -2.13 -24.85
N ASN A 101 -1.64 -0.90 -24.97
CA ASN A 101 -0.26 -0.54 -24.66
C ASN A 101 -0.17 -0.15 -23.18
N SER A 102 0.82 -0.64 -22.43
CA SER A 102 1.00 -0.29 -21.01
C SER A 102 1.33 1.19 -20.75
N LEU A 103 1.63 1.97 -21.79
CA LEU A 103 1.75 3.43 -21.74
C LEU A 103 0.43 4.17 -22.00
N ASP A 104 -0.58 3.44 -22.47
CA ASP A 104 -1.96 3.88 -22.62
C ASP A 104 -2.67 3.58 -21.29
N VAL A 105 -3.05 4.61 -20.52
CA VAL A 105 -3.63 4.46 -19.19
C VAL A 105 -4.64 5.56 -18.98
N PHE A 106 -5.80 5.21 -18.44
CA PHE A 106 -6.84 6.16 -18.09
C PHE A 106 -7.28 5.97 -16.65
N THR A 107 -7.77 7.04 -16.04
CA THR A 107 -8.32 7.00 -14.69
C THR A 107 -9.81 6.77 -14.76
N ALA A 108 -10.30 5.83 -13.95
CA ALA A 108 -11.71 5.50 -13.86
C ALA A 108 -12.13 5.40 -12.39
N ASN A 109 -13.37 5.80 -12.10
CA ASN A 109 -14.00 5.54 -10.81
C ASN A 109 -14.48 4.08 -10.81
N VAL A 110 -13.83 3.25 -10.00
CA VAL A 110 -14.25 1.90 -9.64
C VAL A 110 -15.09 2.00 -8.37
N GLY A 111 -16.09 1.15 -8.21
CA GLY A 111 -17.20 1.33 -7.26
C GLY A 111 -16.80 1.61 -5.81
N GLU A 112 -16.67 0.58 -4.99
CA GLU A 112 -16.50 0.71 -3.55
C GLU A 112 -15.45 -0.25 -3.00
N THR A 113 -14.66 0.24 -2.03
CA THR A 113 -13.67 -0.55 -1.29
C THR A 113 -13.89 -0.36 0.20
N GLU A 114 -14.02 -1.48 0.92
CA GLU A 114 -14.07 -1.49 2.39
C GLU A 114 -12.68 -1.76 2.95
N ILE A 115 -12.30 -1.01 3.99
CA ILE A 115 -11.01 -1.13 4.66
C ILE A 115 -11.23 -1.06 6.16
N TYR A 116 -10.78 -2.06 6.90
CA TYR A 116 -10.81 -2.02 8.36
C TYR A 116 -9.58 -2.66 8.96
N GLY A 117 -9.28 -2.27 10.20
CA GLY A 117 -8.05 -2.71 10.81
C GLY A 117 -7.87 -2.30 12.25
N LEU A 118 -6.71 -2.69 12.76
CA LEU A 118 -6.23 -2.41 14.11
C LEU A 118 -4.79 -1.93 14.03
N GLU A 119 -4.53 -0.78 14.63
CA GLU A 119 -3.17 -0.28 14.87
C GLU A 119 -2.86 -0.28 16.35
N VAL A 120 -1.69 -0.77 16.73
CA VAL A 120 -1.19 -0.73 18.10
C VAL A 120 0.25 -0.26 18.08
N SER A 121 0.58 0.65 18.99
CA SER A 121 1.95 1.06 19.28
C SER A 121 2.22 1.00 20.77
N SER A 122 3.44 0.60 21.13
CA SER A 122 3.91 0.61 22.51
C SER A 122 5.33 1.17 22.59
N SER A 123 5.62 1.85 23.71
CA SER A 123 6.96 2.26 24.09
C SER A 123 7.13 2.03 25.58
N TYR A 124 8.20 1.35 25.95
CA TYR A 124 8.50 0.97 27.32
C TYR A 124 9.93 1.36 27.67
N ALA A 125 10.06 2.38 28.51
CA ALA A 125 11.34 2.76 29.10
C ALA A 125 11.67 1.77 30.23
N ALA A 126 12.18 0.59 29.86
CA ALA A 126 12.55 -0.48 30.78
C ALA A 126 13.58 -0.02 31.84
N THR A 127 14.47 0.89 31.47
CA THR A 127 15.37 1.62 32.37
C THR A 127 15.61 3.03 31.83
N ASP A 128 16.27 3.90 32.60
CA ASP A 128 16.74 5.23 32.13
C ASP A 128 17.64 5.15 30.88
N SER A 129 18.25 3.99 30.64
CA SER A 129 19.16 3.74 29.53
C SER A 129 18.57 2.86 28.43
N LEU A 130 17.39 2.28 28.60
CA LEU A 130 16.84 1.26 27.71
C LEU A 130 15.37 1.54 27.40
N ASN A 131 15.07 1.82 26.14
CA ASN A 131 13.71 1.87 25.62
C ASN A 131 13.46 0.71 24.66
N ILE A 132 12.30 0.09 24.77
CA ILE A 132 11.81 -0.94 23.85
C ILE A 132 10.51 -0.42 23.26
N TYR A 133 10.36 -0.52 21.95
CA TYR A 133 9.15 -0.09 21.27
C TYR A 133 8.68 -1.14 20.28
N ALA A 134 7.37 -1.19 20.06
CA ALA A 134 6.78 -2.07 19.06
C ALA A 134 5.57 -1.42 18.40
N THR A 135 5.31 -1.77 17.15
CA THR A 135 4.11 -1.40 16.40
C THR A 135 3.55 -2.62 15.69
N LEU A 136 2.23 -2.70 15.63
CA LEU A 136 1.48 -3.73 14.91
C LEU A 136 0.36 -3.04 14.12
N GLY A 137 0.26 -3.35 12.83
CA GLY A 137 -0.87 -3.03 11.98
C GLY A 137 -1.49 -4.33 11.48
N LEU A 138 -2.80 -4.47 11.68
CA LEU A 138 -3.62 -5.50 11.04
C LEU A 138 -4.57 -4.80 10.09
N LEU A 139 -4.61 -5.25 8.84
CA LEU A 139 -5.42 -4.66 7.80
C LEU A 139 -6.24 -5.74 7.11
N HIS A 140 -7.47 -5.39 6.78
CA HIS A 140 -8.26 -6.09 5.78
C HIS A 140 -8.82 -5.04 4.83
N ALA A 141 -8.68 -5.28 3.54
CA ALA A 141 -9.21 -4.42 2.50
C ALA A 141 -9.79 -5.29 1.38
N GLU A 142 -10.97 -4.93 0.89
CA GLU A 142 -11.62 -5.65 -0.22
C GLU A 142 -12.41 -4.70 -1.10
N PHE A 143 -12.42 -4.97 -2.41
CA PHE A 143 -13.37 -4.33 -3.32
C PHE A 143 -14.77 -4.90 -3.06
N THR A 144 -15.73 -4.07 -2.64
CA THR A 144 -17.13 -4.48 -2.45
C THR A 144 -17.97 -4.26 -3.71
N GLU A 145 -17.61 -3.25 -4.51
CA GLU A 145 -18.22 -3.01 -5.82
C GLU A 145 -17.17 -2.63 -6.86
N PHE A 146 -17.07 -3.41 -7.94
CA PHE A 146 -16.16 -3.16 -9.05
C PHE A 146 -16.92 -3.27 -10.37
N PRO A 147 -17.19 -2.14 -11.07
CA PRO A 147 -18.09 -2.09 -12.22
C PRO A 147 -17.43 -2.49 -13.54
N PHE A 148 -16.11 -2.69 -13.58
CA PHE A 148 -15.41 -3.05 -14.80
C PHE A 148 -15.42 -4.55 -15.02
N ALA A 149 -16.04 -4.93 -16.13
CA ALA A 149 -15.63 -6.12 -16.85
C ALA A 149 -14.56 -5.80 -17.87
N THR A 150 -13.48 -6.56 -17.85
CA THR A 150 -12.60 -6.63 -19.01
C THR A 150 -13.41 -7.20 -20.18
N GLN A 151 -13.48 -6.46 -21.30
CA GLN A 151 -14.21 -6.91 -22.48
C GLN A 151 -13.42 -8.03 -23.15
N VAL A 152 -13.80 -9.27 -22.87
CA VAL A 152 -13.42 -10.46 -23.63
C VAL A 152 -14.15 -10.42 -24.98
N PRO A 153 -13.55 -10.87 -26.09
CA PRO A 153 -14.35 -11.36 -27.22
C PRO A 153 -15.36 -12.39 -26.68
N ASP A 154 -16.67 -12.18 -26.89
CA ASP A 154 -17.82 -12.94 -26.34
C ASP A 154 -18.47 -12.50 -25.02
N SER A 155 -18.39 -11.21 -24.64
CA SER A 155 -19.41 -10.54 -23.79
C SER A 155 -19.63 -11.15 -22.39
N GLN A 156 -18.56 -11.59 -21.72
CA GLN A 156 -18.61 -11.97 -20.30
C GLN A 156 -17.96 -10.89 -19.42
N PHE A 157 -18.57 -10.66 -18.25
CA PHE A 157 -18.19 -9.64 -17.29
C PHE A 157 -17.55 -10.30 -16.06
N PHE A 158 -16.25 -10.09 -15.83
CA PHE A 158 -15.59 -10.45 -14.56
C PHE A 158 -15.62 -9.25 -13.63
N THR A 159 -15.88 -9.49 -12.35
CA THR A 159 -15.84 -8.46 -11.30
C THR A 159 -14.69 -8.78 -10.35
N LEU A 160 -14.06 -7.75 -9.80
CA LEU A 160 -13.01 -7.89 -8.79
C LEU A 160 -13.58 -7.85 -7.35
N ASN A 161 -14.89 -8.00 -7.19
CA ASN A 161 -15.52 -8.00 -5.87
C ASN A 161 -14.94 -9.12 -5.00
N GLY A 162 -14.50 -8.77 -3.78
CA GLY A 162 -13.85 -9.66 -2.83
C GLY A 162 -12.33 -9.78 -3.02
N ASN A 163 -11.75 -9.17 -4.06
CA ASN A 163 -10.30 -9.12 -4.22
C ASN A 163 -9.70 -8.04 -3.31
N GLU A 164 -8.48 -8.31 -2.83
CA GLU A 164 -7.70 -7.36 -2.05
C GLU A 164 -7.13 -6.27 -2.98
N PRO A 165 -7.17 -4.98 -2.58
CA PRO A 165 -6.49 -3.92 -3.31
C PRO A 165 -4.97 -4.09 -3.31
N GLU A 166 -4.30 -3.50 -4.31
CA GLU A 166 -2.84 -3.47 -4.37
C GLU A 166 -2.22 -2.81 -3.12
N LEU A 167 -1.11 -3.37 -2.66
CA LEU A 167 -0.27 -2.89 -1.58
C LEU A 167 -0.99 -2.73 -0.23
N ALA A 168 -1.92 -3.65 0.07
CA ALA A 168 -2.70 -3.68 1.31
C ALA A 168 -2.30 -4.80 2.30
N PRO A 169 -1.01 -4.98 2.64
CA PRO A 169 -0.54 -6.13 3.42
C PRO A 169 -1.32 -6.31 4.72
N GLY A 170 -1.83 -7.52 4.93
CA GLY A 170 -2.70 -7.82 6.06
C GLY A 170 -2.02 -7.68 7.43
N ILE A 171 -0.70 -7.85 7.50
CA ILE A 171 0.08 -7.70 8.74
C ILE A 171 1.31 -6.83 8.51
N THR A 172 1.50 -5.83 9.35
CA THR A 172 2.75 -5.09 9.48
C THR A 172 3.20 -5.06 10.92
N PHE A 173 4.49 -5.27 11.17
CA PHE A 173 5.04 -5.33 12.52
C PHE A 173 6.41 -4.68 12.57
N SER A 174 6.70 -3.99 13.67
CA SER A 174 8.04 -3.50 13.96
C SER A 174 8.31 -3.62 15.44
N ILE A 175 9.52 -4.04 15.80
CA ILE A 175 10.01 -4.03 17.17
C ILE A 175 11.43 -3.48 17.19
N GLY A 176 11.73 -2.68 18.18
CA GLY A 176 13.05 -2.12 18.32
C GLY A 176 13.43 -1.85 19.76
N MET A 177 14.72 -1.62 19.92
CA MET A 177 15.37 -1.34 21.17
C MET A 177 16.37 -0.21 20.96
N SER A 178 16.31 0.79 21.82
CA SER A 178 17.29 1.87 21.91
C SER A 178 17.92 1.84 23.28
N TYR A 179 19.25 1.68 23.31
CA TYR A 179 20.06 1.67 24.52
C TYR A 179 21.06 2.83 24.50
N LYS A 180 21.11 3.62 25.56
CA LYS A 180 22.11 4.69 25.76
C LYS A 180 22.69 4.60 27.17
N HIS A 181 23.93 4.14 27.25
CA HIS A 181 24.67 4.06 28.51
C HIS A 181 25.16 5.47 28.94
N ALA A 182 25.28 5.67 30.26
CA ALA A 182 25.76 6.93 30.84
C ALA A 182 27.17 7.34 30.37
N SER A 183 27.99 6.41 29.87
CA SER A 183 29.31 6.73 29.31
C SER A 183 29.24 7.45 27.96
N GLY A 184 28.07 7.46 27.29
CA GLY A 184 27.90 7.93 25.93
C GLY A 184 27.75 6.82 24.88
N ALA A 185 28.08 5.57 25.22
CA ALA A 185 27.90 4.45 24.30
C ALA A 185 26.41 4.19 24.05
N PHE A 186 26.03 3.96 22.80
CA PHE A 186 24.65 3.66 22.43
C PHE A 186 24.53 2.56 21.38
N ALA A 187 23.37 1.91 21.38
CA ALA A 187 23.01 0.87 20.43
C ALA A 187 21.50 0.95 20.11
N ASP A 188 21.16 0.90 18.84
CA ASP A 188 19.79 0.83 18.36
C ASP A 188 19.64 -0.39 17.46
N VAL A 189 18.59 -1.18 17.68
CA VAL A 189 18.23 -2.32 16.84
C VAL A 189 16.76 -2.19 16.48
N ASN A 190 16.43 -2.41 15.21
CA ASN A 190 15.05 -2.50 14.76
C ASN A 190 14.87 -3.70 13.84
N VAL A 191 13.80 -4.43 14.05
CA VAL A 191 13.32 -5.52 13.20
C VAL A 191 11.93 -5.13 12.74
N SER A 192 11.68 -5.18 11.43
CA SER A 192 10.38 -4.90 10.84
C SER A 192 9.99 -6.02 9.89
N TYR A 193 8.70 -6.36 9.90
CA TYR A 193 8.07 -7.36 9.05
C TYR A 193 6.91 -6.71 8.31
N ILE A 194 6.79 -7.01 7.03
CA ILE A 194 5.64 -6.64 6.20
C ILE A 194 5.19 -7.92 5.52
N ASP A 195 3.91 -8.24 5.65
CA ASP A 195 3.32 -9.42 5.03
C ASP A 195 3.32 -9.31 3.50
N GLY A 196 3.08 -10.43 2.84
CA GLY A 196 2.85 -10.41 1.40
C GLY A 196 1.59 -9.61 1.06
N ALA A 197 1.56 -9.03 -0.12
CA ALA A 197 0.43 -8.27 -0.62
C ALA A 197 0.34 -8.37 -2.13
N GLU A 198 -0.86 -8.16 -2.64
CA GLU A 198 -1.08 -7.93 -4.06
C GLU A 198 -0.36 -6.65 -4.52
N THR A 199 0.12 -6.61 -5.75
CA THR A 199 0.88 -5.50 -6.33
C THR A 199 0.31 -5.02 -7.67
N GLY A 200 -0.73 -5.71 -8.16
CA GLY A 200 -1.55 -5.31 -9.29
C GLY A 200 -2.95 -4.90 -8.87
N VAL A 201 -3.61 -4.10 -9.69
CA VAL A 201 -5.05 -3.83 -9.55
C VAL A 201 -5.87 -5.02 -10.08
N GLU A 202 -5.36 -5.69 -11.12
CA GLU A 202 -6.13 -6.71 -11.83
C GLU A 202 -6.29 -8.00 -11.00
N ASN A 203 -5.29 -8.37 -10.18
CA ASN A 203 -5.27 -9.52 -9.25
C ASN A 203 -6.03 -10.75 -9.78
N LEU A 204 -5.85 -11.03 -11.07
CA LEU A 204 -6.61 -12.07 -11.76
C LEU A 204 -6.05 -13.41 -11.32
N ARG A 205 -6.81 -14.14 -10.51
CA ARG A 205 -6.44 -15.51 -10.14
C ARG A 205 -6.73 -16.44 -11.32
N GLU A 206 -6.00 -17.55 -11.40
CA GLU A 206 -6.24 -18.56 -12.43
C GLU A 206 -7.70 -19.08 -12.40
N GLU A 207 -8.31 -19.12 -11.20
CA GLU A 207 -9.72 -19.46 -11.00
C GLU A 207 -10.70 -18.42 -11.56
N ASP A 208 -10.30 -17.14 -11.61
CA ASP A 208 -11.11 -16.05 -12.20
C ASP A 208 -11.12 -16.13 -13.74
N LEU A 209 -10.21 -16.90 -14.33
CA LEU A 209 -10.10 -17.13 -15.78
C LEU A 209 -10.92 -18.33 -16.27
N VAL A 210 -11.57 -19.06 -15.35
CA VAL A 210 -12.37 -20.27 -15.66
C VAL A 210 -13.86 -19.91 -15.69
N ASN A 211 -14.52 -20.13 -16.83
CA ASN A 211 -15.96 -19.92 -16.93
C ASN A 211 -16.74 -20.97 -16.11
N PRO A 212 -17.50 -20.59 -15.06
CA PRO A 212 -18.22 -21.53 -14.21
C PRO A 212 -19.42 -22.19 -14.92
N GLU A 213 -19.93 -21.59 -16.00
CA GLU A 213 -21.04 -22.15 -16.80
C GLU A 213 -20.57 -23.16 -17.86
N ILE A 214 -19.27 -23.18 -18.20
CA ILE A 214 -18.69 -24.12 -19.18
C ILE A 214 -17.40 -24.74 -18.61
N PRO A 215 -17.47 -25.92 -17.98
CA PRO A 215 -16.31 -26.59 -17.42
C PRO A 215 -15.24 -26.85 -18.50
N GLY A 216 -14.06 -26.24 -18.34
CA GLY A 216 -12.93 -26.35 -19.27
C GLY A 216 -12.84 -25.27 -20.36
N SER A 217 -13.68 -24.23 -20.30
CA SER A 217 -13.56 -23.03 -21.13
C SER A 217 -12.73 -21.98 -20.38
N PHE A 218 -11.56 -21.64 -20.93
CA PHE A 218 -10.82 -20.45 -20.52
C PHE A 218 -11.44 -19.22 -21.18
N VAL A 219 -11.44 -18.11 -20.47
CA VAL A 219 -11.74 -16.79 -21.01
C VAL A 219 -10.57 -16.42 -21.93
N ASP A 220 -10.79 -16.37 -23.25
CA ASP A 220 -9.75 -15.97 -24.20
C ASP A 220 -9.51 -14.45 -24.09
N LEU A 221 -8.73 -14.05 -23.10
CA LEU A 221 -8.19 -12.71 -22.94
C LEU A 221 -7.07 -12.42 -23.97
N GLY A 222 -6.83 -13.30 -24.94
CA GLY A 222 -5.62 -13.30 -25.77
C GLY A 222 -4.37 -13.65 -24.95
N ILE A 223 -4.55 -14.30 -23.79
CA ILE A 223 -3.51 -14.75 -22.88
C ILE A 223 -3.39 -16.27 -23.05
N ASP A 224 -2.21 -16.74 -23.42
CA ASP A 224 -1.90 -18.17 -23.40
C ASP A 224 -2.06 -18.66 -21.94
N PRO A 225 -2.89 -19.68 -21.64
CA PRO A 225 -3.03 -20.22 -20.28
C PRO A 225 -1.68 -20.66 -19.68
N ALA A 226 -0.70 -21.03 -20.51
CA ALA A 226 0.66 -21.32 -20.04
C ALA A 226 1.47 -20.07 -19.63
N LEU A 227 0.98 -18.86 -19.95
CA LEU A 227 1.51 -17.55 -19.52
C LEU A 227 0.71 -16.95 -18.35
N ALA A 228 -0.43 -17.55 -17.97
CA ALA A 228 -1.15 -17.19 -16.75
C ALA A 228 -0.43 -17.71 -15.49
N GLU A 229 0.38 -18.77 -15.61
CA GLU A 229 1.34 -19.17 -14.59
C GLU A 229 2.37 -18.04 -14.36
N GLY A 230 2.18 -17.27 -13.28
CA GLY A 230 3.07 -16.17 -12.88
C GLY A 230 2.52 -14.76 -13.06
N LEU A 231 1.27 -14.59 -13.50
CA LEU A 231 0.57 -13.30 -13.48
C LEU A 231 0.10 -12.87 -12.08
N ASP A 232 0.34 -13.69 -11.06
CA ASP A 232 0.18 -13.33 -9.67
C ASP A 232 1.19 -12.21 -9.36
N GLU A 233 0.76 -10.96 -9.49
CA GLU A 233 1.55 -9.78 -9.18
C GLU A 233 1.59 -9.63 -7.66
N THR A 234 2.24 -10.54 -6.93
CA THR A 234 2.37 -10.46 -5.48
C THR A 234 3.77 -10.01 -5.06
N ALA A 235 3.83 -9.28 -3.95
CA ALA A 235 5.05 -9.09 -3.19
C ALA A 235 5.07 -10.13 -2.08
N ASP A 236 6.17 -10.88 -1.96
CA ASP A 236 6.39 -11.79 -0.84
C ASP A 236 6.58 -11.00 0.47
N SER A 237 6.34 -11.70 1.59
CA SER A 237 6.62 -11.13 2.91
C SER A 237 8.11 -10.91 3.12
N ARG A 238 8.45 -9.83 3.84
CA ARG A 238 9.85 -9.42 4.03
C ARG A 238 10.16 -9.06 5.46
N THR A 239 11.42 -9.25 5.86
CA THR A 239 11.93 -8.92 7.19
C THR A 239 13.20 -8.08 7.10
N ASN A 240 13.11 -6.82 7.53
CA ASN A 240 14.24 -5.92 7.55
C ASN A 240 14.80 -5.77 8.96
N VAL A 241 16.11 -5.91 9.08
CA VAL A 241 16.85 -5.64 10.32
C VAL A 241 17.81 -4.49 10.13
N ASN A 242 17.70 -3.50 11.01
CA ASN A 242 18.53 -2.30 11.03
C ASN A 242 19.27 -2.22 12.37
N LEU A 243 20.53 -1.80 12.32
CA LEU A 243 21.43 -1.70 13.46
C LEU A 243 22.16 -0.37 13.45
N ARG A 244 22.28 0.27 14.62
CA ARG A 244 23.15 1.42 14.83
C ARG A 244 23.93 1.23 16.12
N LEU A 245 25.23 1.47 16.09
CA LEU A 245 26.12 1.40 17.24
C LEU A 245 26.98 2.65 17.27
N GLY A 246 27.22 3.23 18.43
CA GLY A 246 28.03 4.43 18.48
C GLY A 246 28.41 4.92 19.86
N TYR A 247 29.01 6.09 19.85
CA TYR A 247 29.45 6.81 21.04
C TYR A 247 29.12 8.28 20.89
N GLU A 248 28.47 8.84 21.90
CA GLU A 248 28.09 10.24 22.01
C GLU A 248 28.84 10.88 23.17
N HIS A 249 29.56 11.95 22.88
CA HIS A 249 30.21 12.81 23.85
C HIS A 249 29.61 14.23 23.74
N GLU A 250 30.03 15.15 24.62
CA GLU A 250 29.48 16.51 24.69
C GLU A 250 29.58 17.25 23.34
N ASN A 251 30.67 17.06 22.60
CA ASN A 251 30.98 17.84 21.40
C ASN A 251 30.97 17.01 20.11
N PHE A 252 30.82 15.69 20.20
CA PHE A 252 30.80 14.84 19.02
C PHE A 252 29.96 13.59 19.21
N LYS A 253 29.44 13.07 18.10
CA LYS A 253 28.79 11.78 18.01
C LYS A 253 29.37 11.00 16.86
N LEU A 254 29.80 9.77 17.12
CA LEU A 254 30.21 8.80 16.12
C LEU A 254 29.21 7.65 16.10
N ALA A 255 28.72 7.29 14.91
CA ALA A 255 27.83 6.15 14.73
C ALA A 255 28.29 5.30 13.54
N LEU A 256 28.31 3.99 13.73
CA LEU A 256 28.28 3.00 12.66
C LEU A 256 26.83 2.56 12.51
N PHE A 257 26.33 2.50 11.27
CA PHE A 257 24.99 2.02 11.01
C PHE A 257 24.98 1.01 9.87
N GLY A 258 24.02 0.10 9.93
CA GLY A 258 23.68 -0.83 8.88
C GLY A 258 22.16 -0.87 8.71
N THR A 259 21.69 -0.69 7.47
CA THR A 259 20.29 -0.93 7.10
C THR A 259 20.21 -2.22 6.29
N ASN A 260 19.12 -2.97 6.48
CA ASN A 260 18.93 -4.28 5.86
C ASN A 260 20.16 -5.20 6.04
N ILE A 261 20.59 -5.42 7.29
CA ILE A 261 21.89 -6.06 7.59
C ILE A 261 22.00 -7.52 7.13
N PHE A 262 20.87 -8.17 6.89
CA PHE A 262 20.78 -9.54 6.37
C PHE A 262 20.66 -9.60 4.84
N ASP A 263 20.63 -8.45 4.17
CA ASP A 263 20.58 -8.35 2.71
C ASP A 263 19.33 -9.05 2.15
N ASP A 264 18.18 -8.86 2.81
CA ASP A 264 16.89 -9.30 2.29
C ASP A 264 16.67 -8.58 0.95
N ASP A 265 16.51 -9.33 -0.13
CA ASP A 265 16.37 -8.86 -1.50
C ASP A 265 14.95 -9.10 -2.05
N THR A 266 14.01 -9.46 -1.18
CA THR A 266 12.59 -9.66 -1.52
C THR A 266 12.06 -8.47 -2.34
N PRO A 267 11.48 -8.72 -3.53
CA PRO A 267 10.87 -7.67 -4.33
C PRO A 267 9.76 -6.92 -3.57
N LEU A 268 9.75 -5.59 -3.68
CA LEU A 268 8.70 -4.72 -3.17
C LEU A 268 7.43 -4.77 -4.03
N SER A 269 7.60 -5.02 -5.32
CA SER A 269 6.49 -5.22 -6.25
C SER A 269 6.98 -5.95 -7.50
N GLN A 270 6.09 -6.71 -8.11
CA GLN A 270 6.24 -7.26 -9.46
C GLN A 270 5.32 -6.50 -10.39
N GLY A 271 5.71 -6.34 -11.66
CA GLY A 271 4.82 -5.76 -12.66
C GLY A 271 5.18 -6.23 -14.06
N PHE A 272 4.20 -6.17 -14.96
CA PHE A 272 4.38 -6.52 -16.37
C PHE A 272 4.21 -5.29 -17.28
N ALA A 273 5.08 -5.11 -18.27
CA ALA A 273 4.82 -4.18 -19.36
C ALA A 273 4.14 -4.95 -20.51
N ARG A 274 2.85 -4.65 -20.73
CA ARG A 274 2.09 -5.14 -21.90
C ARG A 274 2.45 -4.31 -23.13
N VAL A 275 3.08 -4.93 -24.12
CA VAL A 275 3.33 -4.29 -25.42
C VAL A 275 2.50 -4.98 -26.49
N THR A 276 1.39 -4.33 -26.86
CA THR A 276 0.59 -4.74 -28.01
C THR A 276 1.19 -4.13 -29.28
N ALA A 277 1.65 -4.97 -30.22
CA ALA A 277 2.11 -4.49 -31.51
C ALA A 277 0.92 -3.95 -32.31
N ALA A 278 1.07 -2.74 -32.89
CA ALA A 278 0.02 -1.98 -33.60
C ALA A 278 -0.65 -2.68 -34.81
N ASN A 279 -0.32 -3.93 -35.12
CA ASN A 279 -0.85 -4.70 -36.26
C ASN A 279 -1.46 -6.06 -35.84
N GLY A 280 -1.96 -6.19 -34.61
CA GLY A 280 -2.90 -7.26 -34.23
C GLY A 280 -2.39 -8.70 -34.36
N GLY A 281 -1.10 -8.96 -34.12
CA GLY A 281 -0.54 -10.29 -34.37
C GLY A 281 0.38 -10.88 -33.29
N LEU A 282 0.93 -10.09 -32.37
CA LEU A 282 1.85 -10.58 -31.34
C LEU A 282 1.70 -9.75 -30.06
N ASN A 283 1.16 -10.37 -29.01
CA ASN A 283 1.22 -9.86 -27.65
C ASN A 283 2.62 -10.17 -27.11
N PHE A 284 3.44 -9.16 -26.88
CA PHE A 284 4.68 -9.34 -26.15
C PHE A 284 4.40 -8.99 -24.69
N PHE A 285 4.46 -10.00 -23.82
CA PHE A 285 4.68 -9.75 -22.40
C PHE A 285 6.15 -9.39 -22.25
N SER A 286 6.46 -8.23 -21.66
CA SER A 286 7.81 -8.00 -21.18
C SER A 286 8.13 -9.03 -20.10
N GLU A 287 9.42 -9.35 -19.93
CA GLU A 287 9.86 -9.98 -18.69
C GLU A 287 9.31 -9.19 -17.49
N PRO A 288 8.90 -9.85 -16.40
CA PRO A 288 8.46 -9.16 -15.20
C PRO A 288 9.57 -8.23 -14.74
N PHE A 289 9.22 -6.99 -14.42
CA PHE A 289 10.13 -6.09 -13.74
C PHE A 289 9.84 -6.13 -12.24
N PHE A 290 10.90 -6.11 -11.46
CA PHE A 290 10.82 -6.13 -10.01
C PHE A 290 11.32 -4.79 -9.47
N LYS A 291 10.55 -4.18 -8.57
CA LYS A 291 11.09 -3.12 -7.71
C LYS A 291 11.73 -3.81 -6.52
N VAL A 292 13.05 -3.88 -6.47
CA VAL A 292 13.75 -4.45 -5.32
C VAL A 292 13.94 -3.42 -4.22
N GLN A 293 13.98 -3.89 -2.98
CA GLN A 293 14.34 -3.04 -1.86
C GLN A 293 15.80 -2.61 -1.90
N GLN A 294 16.15 -1.62 -1.08
CA GLN A 294 17.56 -1.23 -0.96
C GLN A 294 18.36 -2.41 -0.39
N PRO A 295 19.50 -2.74 -1.00
CA PRO A 295 20.37 -3.79 -0.48
C PRO A 295 20.97 -3.35 0.85
N ARG A 296 21.67 -4.27 1.51
CA ARG A 296 22.42 -3.95 2.72
C ARG A 296 23.30 -2.73 2.52
N THR A 297 23.06 -1.70 3.33
CA THR A 297 23.83 -0.46 3.30
C THR A 297 24.54 -0.26 4.63
N LEU A 298 25.85 -0.06 4.59
CA LEU A 298 26.68 0.22 5.76
C LEU A 298 27.19 1.66 5.67
N GLY A 299 27.21 2.37 6.79
CA GLY A 299 27.68 3.73 6.83
C GLY A 299 28.26 4.16 8.17
N ILE A 300 28.96 5.29 8.12
CA ILE A 300 29.54 5.96 9.28
C ILE A 300 28.98 7.37 9.29
N GLN A 301 28.47 7.80 10.45
CA GLN A 301 28.03 9.17 10.69
C GLN A 301 28.91 9.79 11.77
N VAL A 302 29.34 11.03 11.51
CA VAL A 302 30.08 11.84 12.48
C VAL A 302 29.40 13.19 12.58
N ASP A 303 28.90 13.52 13.77
CA ASP A 303 28.29 14.81 14.07
C ASP A 303 29.19 15.56 15.05
N PHE A 304 29.37 16.86 14.83
CA PHE A 304 30.10 17.76 15.74
C PHE A 304 29.17 18.89 16.16
N SER A 305 29.20 19.23 17.45
CA SER A 305 28.54 20.40 18.01
C SER A 305 29.63 21.37 18.46
N LEU A 306 29.57 22.61 17.96
CA LEU A 306 30.50 23.71 18.28
C LEU A 306 29.93 24.62 19.37
#